data_AF-A0A8H7QLJ1-F1
#
_entry.id   AF-A0A8H7QLJ1-F1
#
_cell.length_a   1.000
_cell.length_b   1.000
_cell.length_c   1.000
_cell.angle_alpha   90.00
_cell.angle_beta   90.00
_cell.angle_gamma   90.00
#
_symmetry.space_group_name_H-M   'P 1'
#
loop_
_entity.id
_entity.type
_entity.pdbx_description
1 polymer ?
#
loop_
_entity_poly.entity_id
_entity_poly.type
_entity_poly.pdbx_seq_one_letter_code
_entity_poly.pdbx_strand_id
1 'polypeptide(L)'
;MFETLLHEMIHALLFIQQNNTDRDGHGPEFLKEAKRISQAANLNITVYHTFFDEVDYYKTHVWKCNRIYELVTYSNNRPPQPADTWYEAHQRECGGTYTKISSPPSASKKRKVSNNTTLDNFFDPSANKKCRK
;
A
#
# COMPACT_ATOMS: atom_id res chain seq x y z
N MET A 1 0.53 8.71 9.14
CA MET A 1 1.64 8.37 8.21
C MET A 1 2.85 7.77 8.94
N PHE A 2 3.49 8.47 9.89
CA PHE A 2 4.66 7.91 10.61
C PHE A 2 4.32 6.70 11.51
N GLU A 3 3.19 6.74 12.21
CA GLU A 3 2.75 5.64 13.10
C GLU A 3 2.42 4.37 12.31
N THR A 4 1.76 4.53 11.16
CA THR A 4 1.50 3.45 10.21
C THR A 4 2.79 2.83 9.67
N LEU A 5 3.78 3.65 9.29
CA LEU A 5 5.07 3.12 8.84
C LEU A 5 5.76 2.33 9.96
N LEU A 6 5.77 2.86 11.19
CA LEU A 6 6.36 2.17 12.34
C LEU A 6 5.63 0.88 12.68
N HIS A 7 4.30 0.85 12.54
CA HIS A 7 3.49 -0.37 12.65
C HIS A 7 4.03 -1.48 11.72
N GLU A 8 4.19 -1.17 10.43
CA GLU A 8 4.71 -2.14 9.45
C GLU A 8 6.17 -2.52 9.71
N MET A 9 7.00 -1.59 10.21
CA MET A 9 8.39 -1.89 10.57
C MET A 9 8.48 -2.84 11.77
N ILE A 10 7.53 -2.80 12.71
CA ILE A 10 7.46 -3.76 13.82
C ILE A 10 7.12 -5.15 13.29
N HIS A 11 6.17 -5.27 12.35
CA HIS A 11 5.90 -6.55 11.67
C HIS A 11 7.15 -7.09 10.98
N ALA A 12 7.87 -6.25 10.23
CA ALA A 12 9.11 -6.64 9.57
C ALA A 12 10.18 -7.10 10.57
N LEU A 13 10.30 -6.42 11.72
CA LEU A 13 11.24 -6.79 12.79
C LEU A 13 10.91 -8.18 13.36
N LEU A 14 9.64 -8.44 13.67
CA LEU A 14 9.20 -9.73 14.21
C LEU A 14 9.32 -10.86 13.19
N PHE A 15 9.06 -10.58 11.92
CA PHE A 15 9.31 -11.52 10.82
C PHE A 15 10.79 -11.93 10.78
N ILE A 16 11.71 -10.95 10.84
CA ILE A 16 13.16 -11.23 10.78
C ILE A 16 13.66 -11.96 12.03
N GLN A 17 13.24 -11.53 13.22
CA GLN A 17 13.79 -12.05 14.48
C GLN A 17 13.17 -13.37 14.94
N GLN A 18 11.89 -13.56 14.66
CA GLN A 18 11.09 -14.65 15.26
C GLN A 18 10.45 -15.55 14.20
N ASN A 19 10.68 -15.28 12.91
CA ASN A 19 9.99 -15.93 11.80
C ASN A 19 8.46 -15.85 11.95
N ASN A 20 7.97 -14.77 12.57
CA ASN A 20 6.55 -14.55 12.75
C ASN A 20 5.94 -14.19 11.39
N THR A 21 5.14 -15.10 10.85
CA THR A 21 4.47 -14.96 9.54
C THR A 21 3.01 -14.54 9.67
N ASP A 22 2.54 -14.29 10.90
CA ASP A 22 1.19 -13.83 11.16
C ASP A 22 1.02 -12.40 10.65
N ARG A 23 0.31 -12.27 9.52
CA ARG A 23 0.13 -10.99 8.82
C ARG A 23 -0.71 -9.99 9.60
N ASP A 24 -1.66 -10.48 10.42
CA ASP A 24 -2.48 -9.64 11.30
C ASP A 24 -1.93 -9.68 12.75
N GLY A 25 -0.74 -10.25 12.95
CA GLY A 25 -0.22 -10.70 14.23
C GLY A 25 0.19 -9.59 15.19
N HIS A 26 -0.78 -8.94 15.84
CA HIS A 26 -0.56 -8.00 16.94
C HIS A 26 -0.40 -8.71 18.29
N GLY A 27 0.40 -9.77 18.33
CA GLY A 27 0.68 -10.56 19.54
C GLY A 27 1.45 -9.78 20.61
N PRO A 28 1.74 -10.40 21.77
CA PRO A 28 2.43 -9.77 22.89
C PRO A 28 3.76 -9.08 22.51
N GLU A 29 4.52 -9.67 21.60
CA GLU A 29 5.79 -9.09 21.13
C GLU A 29 5.59 -7.84 20.27
N PHE A 30 4.54 -7.81 19.44
CA PHE A 30 4.15 -6.60 18.71
C PHE A 30 3.79 -5.47 19.67
N LEU A 31 2.92 -5.77 20.65
CA LEU A 31 2.47 -4.78 21.64
C LEU A 31 3.64 -4.21 22.46
N LYS A 32 4.60 -5.06 22.80
CA LYS A 32 5.81 -4.69 23.53
C LYS A 32 6.67 -3.71 22.73
N GLU A 33 6.95 -3.99 21.46
CA GLU A 33 7.74 -3.11 20.60
C GLU A 33 7.00 -1.81 20.25
N ALA A 34 5.70 -1.90 19.95
CA ALA A 34 4.85 -0.73 19.70
C ALA A 34 4.86 0.22 20.90
N LYS A 35 4.72 -0.30 22.12
CA LYS A 35 4.78 0.49 23.36
C LYS A 35 6.17 1.11 23.57
N ARG A 36 7.23 0.34 23.38
CA ARG A 36 8.62 0.81 23.55
C ARG A 36 8.94 1.97 22.60
N ILE A 37 8.58 1.85 21.33
CA ILE A 37 8.83 2.88 20.31
C ILE A 37 7.94 4.10 20.56
N SER A 38 6.66 3.90 20.87
CA SER A 38 5.73 4.98 21.18
C SER A 38 6.24 5.86 22.33
N GLN A 39 6.77 5.24 23.39
CA GLN A 39 7.37 5.96 24.53
C GLN A 39 8.66 6.69 24.17
N ALA A 40 9.54 6.06 23.37
CA ALA A 40 10.83 6.66 22.99
C ALA A 40 10.69 7.82 22.00
N ALA A 41 9.74 7.72 21.06
CA ALA A 41 9.53 8.71 19.99
C ALA A 41 8.38 9.70 20.28
N ASN A 42 7.69 9.55 21.42
CA ASN A 42 6.47 10.30 21.75
C ASN A 42 5.41 10.24 20.63
N LEU A 43 5.16 9.02 20.14
CA LEU A 43 4.18 8.69 19.09
C LEU A 43 3.10 7.76 19.65
N ASN A 44 2.02 7.55 18.91
CA ASN A 44 0.94 6.64 19.31
C ASN A 44 0.75 5.52 18.27
N ILE A 45 1.61 4.51 18.31
CA ILE A 45 1.50 3.35 17.43
C ILE A 45 0.36 2.46 17.93
N THR A 46 -0.71 2.34 17.15
CA THR A 46 -1.85 1.49 17.50
C THR A 46 -1.80 0.15 16.77
N VAL A 47 -2.51 -0.85 17.29
CA VAL A 47 -2.71 -2.15 16.62
C VAL A 47 -3.55 -2.03 15.36
N TYR A 48 -4.34 -0.97 15.25
CA TYR A 48 -5.08 -0.68 14.04
C TYR A 48 -4.26 0.26 13.17
N HIS A 49 -4.14 -0.09 11.91
CA HIS A 49 -3.62 0.80 10.89
C HIS A 49 -4.68 0.94 9.82
N THR A 50 -4.88 2.17 9.37
CA THR A 50 -5.83 2.46 8.31
C THR A 50 -5.06 3.00 7.14
N PHE A 51 -4.99 2.21 6.07
CA PHE A 51 -4.40 2.61 4.80
C PHE A 51 -5.46 3.20 3.86
N PHE A 52 -6.40 4.01 4.37
CA PHE A 52 -7.50 4.49 3.53
C PHE A 52 -6.96 5.34 2.38
N ASP A 53 -6.08 6.30 2.69
CA ASP A 53 -5.51 7.19 1.69
C ASP A 53 -4.58 6.45 0.72
N GLU A 54 -3.75 5.52 1.21
CA GLU A 54 -2.86 4.73 0.35
C GLU A 54 -3.66 3.77 -0.54
N VAL A 55 -4.65 3.06 0.01
CA VAL A 55 -5.50 2.15 -0.76
C VAL A 55 -6.29 2.92 -1.81
N ASP A 56 -6.87 4.07 -1.45
CA ASP A 56 -7.63 4.90 -2.39
C ASP A 56 -6.72 5.52 -3.46
N TYR A 57 -5.49 5.88 -3.10
CA TYR A 57 -4.48 6.29 -4.06
C TYR A 57 -4.20 5.19 -5.11
N TYR A 58 -4.18 3.92 -4.70
CA TYR A 58 -3.97 2.80 -5.63
C TYR A 58 -5.23 2.40 -6.42
N LYS A 59 -6.45 2.77 -6.00
CA LYS A 59 -7.72 2.51 -6.71
C LYS A 59 -7.88 3.40 -7.95
N THR A 60 -7.00 3.18 -8.92
CA THR A 60 -6.83 4.03 -10.10
C THR A 60 -7.76 3.65 -11.27
N HIS A 61 -8.48 2.53 -11.18
CA HIS A 61 -9.35 2.04 -12.25
C HIS A 61 -10.81 2.29 -11.90
N VAL A 62 -11.46 3.20 -12.61
CA VAL A 62 -12.84 3.61 -12.32
C VAL A 62 -13.78 3.12 -13.40
N TRP A 63 -14.86 2.48 -12.98
CA TRP A 63 -15.92 1.93 -13.81
C TRP A 63 -17.25 2.57 -13.46
N LYS A 64 -18.07 2.86 -14.46
CA LYS A 64 -19.36 3.53 -14.28
C LYS A 64 -20.50 2.67 -14.83
N CYS A 65 -21.53 2.47 -14.03
CA CYS A 65 -22.75 1.83 -14.48
C CYS A 65 -23.54 2.77 -15.39
N ASN A 66 -24.00 2.25 -16.53
CA ASN A 66 -24.76 3.02 -17.51
C ASN A 66 -26.21 3.36 -17.08
N ARG A 67 -26.79 2.63 -16.11
CA ARG A 67 -28.19 2.81 -15.68
C ARG A 67 -28.34 3.61 -14.39
N ILE A 68 -27.61 3.22 -13.34
CA ILE A 68 -27.73 3.83 -12.00
C ILE A 68 -26.63 4.87 -11.71
N TYR A 69 -25.75 5.15 -12.68
CA TYR A 69 -24.64 6.11 -12.57
C TYR A 69 -23.65 5.85 -11.42
N GLU A 70 -23.72 4.68 -10.78
CA GLU A 70 -22.81 4.24 -9.72
C GLU A 70 -21.38 4.06 -10.25
N LEU A 71 -20.41 4.41 -9.42
CA LEU A 71 -18.99 4.24 -9.69
C LEU A 71 -18.41 3.09 -8.86
N VAL A 72 -17.62 2.26 -9.49
CA VAL A 72 -16.85 1.20 -8.84
C VAL A 72 -15.37 1.42 -9.14
N THR A 73 -14.54 1.39 -8.11
CA THR A 73 -13.09 1.63 -8.22
C THR A 73 -12.29 0.42 -7.78
N TYR A 74 -11.24 0.10 -8.56
CA TYR A 74 -10.33 -1.01 -8.29
C TYR A 74 -8.88 -0.56 -8.40
N SER A 75 -8.02 -1.25 -7.66
CA SER A 75 -6.57 -1.16 -7.81
C SER A 75 -6.08 -1.85 -9.08
N ASN A 76 -6.75 -2.92 -9.50
CA ASN A 76 -6.40 -3.68 -10.69
C ASN A 76 -7.30 -3.32 -11.89
N ASN A 77 -6.76 -3.46 -13.10
CA ASN A 77 -7.50 -3.24 -14.34
C ASN A 77 -8.45 -4.41 -14.67
N ARG A 78 -9.52 -4.55 -13.90
CA ARG A 78 -10.53 -5.59 -14.06
C ARG A 78 -11.93 -4.98 -14.04
N PRO A 79 -12.81 -5.30 -15.02
CA PRO A 79 -14.21 -4.89 -14.96
C PRO A 79 -14.97 -5.67 -13.88
N PRO A 80 -16.08 -5.13 -13.34
CA PRO A 80 -17.02 -5.91 -12.55
C PRO A 80 -17.45 -7.18 -13.29
N GLN A 81 -17.46 -8.31 -12.59
CA GLN A 81 -17.77 -9.64 -13.16
C GLN A 81 -18.40 -10.56 -12.09
N PRO A 82 -18.94 -11.74 -12.46
CA PRO A 82 -19.65 -12.64 -11.54
C PRO A 82 -18.88 -13.09 -10.29
N ALA A 83 -17.54 -13.02 -10.31
CA ALA A 83 -16.72 -13.32 -9.13
C ALA A 83 -16.81 -12.24 -8.03
N ASP A 84 -17.34 -11.06 -8.33
CA ASP A 84 -17.59 -10.02 -7.32
C ASP A 84 -18.86 -10.36 -6.55
N THR A 85 -18.79 -10.38 -5.22
CA THR A 85 -19.86 -10.84 -4.33
C THR A 85 -21.18 -10.09 -4.50
N TRP A 86 -21.13 -8.85 -5.00
CA TRP A 86 -22.29 -7.99 -5.23
C TRP A 86 -22.81 -8.03 -6.68
N TYR A 87 -22.10 -8.69 -7.61
CA TYR A 87 -22.40 -8.62 -9.04
C TYR A 87 -23.79 -9.17 -9.39
N GLU A 88 -24.18 -10.31 -8.82
CA GLU A 88 -25.49 -10.92 -9.05
C GLU A 88 -26.64 -10.02 -8.57
N ALA A 89 -26.47 -9.38 -7.41
CA ALA A 89 -27.44 -8.43 -6.87
C ALA A 89 -27.58 -7.22 -7.81
N HIS A 90 -26.46 -6.64 -8.24
CA HIS A 90 -26.48 -5.56 -9.23
C HIS A 90 -27.15 -5.99 -10.55
N GLN A 91 -26.89 -7.21 -11.04
CA GLN A 91 -27.52 -7.71 -12.27
C GLN A 91 -29.04 -7.84 -12.12
N ARG A 92 -29.54 -8.24 -10.95
CA ARG A 92 -30.97 -8.39 -10.67
C ARG A 92 -31.68 -7.04 -10.49
N GLU A 93 -31.07 -6.10 -9.78
CA GLU A 93 -31.71 -4.83 -9.39
C GLU A 93 -31.52 -3.75 -10.44
N CYS A 94 -30.33 -3.67 -11.01
CA CYS A 94 -29.97 -2.67 -12.01
C CYS A 94 -29.91 -3.29 -13.41
N GLY A 95 -29.26 -4.43 -13.59
CA GLY A 95 -29.06 -5.06 -14.91
C GLY A 95 -28.28 -4.21 -15.92
N GLY A 96 -27.56 -3.19 -15.44
CA GLY A 96 -26.71 -2.32 -16.25
C GLY A 96 -25.35 -2.95 -16.53
N THR A 97 -24.58 -2.29 -17.38
CA THR A 97 -23.20 -2.67 -17.68
C THR A 97 -22.24 -1.57 -17.23
N TYR A 98 -21.05 -1.98 -16.81
CA TYR A 98 -20.00 -1.07 -16.37
C TYR A 98 -19.03 -0.75 -17.51
N THR A 99 -18.81 0.53 -17.76
CA THR A 99 -17.81 1.02 -18.72
C THR A 99 -16.68 1.73 -18.00
N LYS A 100 -15.46 1.58 -18.50
CA LYS A 100 -14.27 2.20 -17.90
C LYS A 100 -14.27 3.70 -18.20
N ILE A 101 -14.15 4.52 -17.15
CA ILE A 101 -14.13 5.99 -17.29
C ILE A 101 -12.79 6.61 -16.89
N SER A 102 -11.97 5.90 -16.12
CA SER A 102 -10.63 6.37 -15.75
C SER A 102 -9.66 5.20 -15.57
N SER A 103 -8.39 5.49 -15.87
CA SER A 103 -7.22 4.63 -15.70
C SER A 103 -6.08 5.53 -15.23
N PRO A 104 -5.08 5.02 -14.49
CA PRO A 104 -3.90 5.83 -14.21
C PRO A 104 -3.27 6.31 -15.52
N PRO A 105 -2.68 7.52 -15.56
CA PRO A 105 -2.03 8.04 -16.76
C PRO A 105 -1.05 6.98 -17.27
N SER A 106 -1.20 6.58 -18.53
CA SER A 106 -0.29 5.62 -19.15
C SER A 106 1.12 6.14 -18.95
N ALA A 107 1.99 5.36 -18.28
CA ALA A 107 3.38 5.72 -18.15
C ALA A 107 3.92 6.01 -19.55
N SER A 108 4.17 7.28 -19.85
CA SER A 108 4.93 7.67 -21.03
C SER A 108 6.21 6.86 -20.96
N LYS A 109 6.55 6.13 -22.04
CA LYS A 109 7.71 5.23 -22.11
C LYS A 109 8.93 5.92 -21.51
N LYS A 110 9.21 5.67 -20.22
CA LYS A 110 10.42 6.18 -19.59
C LYS A 110 11.54 5.43 -20.29
N ARG A 111 12.39 6.17 -21.01
CA ARG A 111 13.64 5.64 -21.56
C ARG A 111 14.32 4.87 -20.44
N LYS A 112 14.74 3.62 -20.70
CA LYS A 112 15.58 2.85 -19.77
C LYS A 112 16.84 3.69 -19.50
N VAL A 113 16.86 4.42 -18.40
CA VAL A 113 18.11 4.91 -17.84
C VAL A 113 18.61 3.74 -17.00
N SER A 114 19.63 3.05 -17.51
CA SER A 114 20.36 2.02 -16.77
C SER A 114 21.15 2.69 -15.65
N ASN A 115 20.51 2.97 -14.52
CA ASN A 115 21.20 3.35 -13.30
C ASN A 115 21.58 2.05 -12.58
N ASN A 116 22.77 1.53 -12.88
CA ASN A 116 23.44 0.51 -12.06
C ASN A 116 23.96 1.18 -10.76
N THR A 117 23.05 1.70 -9.94
CA THR A 117 23.38 2.02 -8.56
C THR A 117 22.87 0.87 -7.71
N THR A 118 23.76 -0.10 -7.45
CA THR A 118 23.50 -1.15 -6.46
C THR A 118 23.42 -0.54 -5.07
N LEU A 119 22.67 -1.18 -4.16
CA LEU A 119 22.53 -0.74 -2.76
C LEU A 119 23.89 -0.59 -2.05
N ASP A 120 24.90 -1.32 -2.51
CA ASP A 120 26.28 -1.27 -2.02
C ASP A 120 26.91 0.12 -2.19
N ASN A 121 26.53 0.88 -3.22
CA ASN A 121 27.08 2.21 -3.50
C ASN A 121 26.42 3.32 -2.66
N PHE A 122 25.30 3.03 -2.00
CA PHE A 122 24.56 4.03 -1.21
C PHE A 122 25.09 4.15 0.22
N PHE A 123 25.71 3.09 0.74
CA PHE A 123 26.29 3.04 2.09
C PHE A 123 27.81 3.10 2.11
N ASP A 124 28.48 3.39 0.98
CA ASP A 124 29.94 3.46 0.93
C ASP A 124 30.48 4.59 1.84
N PRO A 125 31.16 4.27 2.96
CA PRO A 125 31.71 5.26 3.88
C PRO A 125 32.88 6.04 3.27
N SER A 126 33.41 5.61 2.11
CA SER A 126 34.50 6.27 1.38
C SER A 126 34.06 7.54 0.64
N ALA A 127 32.77 7.72 0.37
CA ALA A 127 32.27 8.85 -0.43
C ALA A 127 32.33 10.21 0.31
N ASN A 128 32.58 10.24 1.62
CA ASN A 128 32.68 11.49 2.38
C ASN A 128 34.14 11.86 2.71
N LYS A 129 34.93 12.17 1.69
CA LYS A 129 36.20 12.90 1.84
C LYS A 129 36.25 14.10 0.93
N LYS A 130 35.53 15.17 1.30
CA LYS A 130 35.88 16.56 0.94
C LYS A 130 35.09 17.59 1.76
N CYS A 131 35.42 17.71 3.03
CA CYS A 131 35.51 19.04 3.64
C CYS A 131 37.00 19.35 3.79
N ARG A 132 37.53 20.16 2.86
CA ARG A 132 38.86 20.76 3.01
C ARG A 132 38.68 22.05 3.82
N LYS A 133 39.41 22.07 4.95
CA LYS A 133 39.86 23.20 5.80
C LYS A 133 39.05 24.48 5.82
#